data_AF-A0A1Y0N282-F1
#
_entry.id   AF-A0A1Y0N282-F1
#
_cell.length_a   1.000
_cell.length_b   1.000
_cell.length_c   1.000
_cell.angle_alpha   90.00
_cell.angle_beta   90.00
_cell.angle_gamma   90.00
#
_symmetry.space_group_name_H-M   'P 1'
#
loop_
_entity.id
_entity.type
_entity.pdbx_description
1 polymer ?
#
loop_
_entity_poly.entity_id
_entity_poly.type
_entity_poly.pdbx_seq_one_letter_code
_entity_poly.pdbx_strand_id
1 'polypeptide(L)'
;MEDYNAKDNSLTKNSLTLLDRQQSDLERLKKDRITDHSLYRTLTHYQAENEKLRILINENPRFEWIQVQNETDRLFSNDKNMGSVNIRLTWNANGSLGYITGKLVKTS
;
A
#
# COMPACT_ATOMS: atom_id res chain seq x y z
N MET A 1 0.14 -1.91 -21.49
CA MET A 1 -0.11 -2.51 -20.17
C MET A 1 -0.46 -1.36 -19.24
N GLU A 2 -1.60 -1.40 -18.55
CA GLU A 2 -1.96 -0.33 -17.61
C GLU A 2 -0.96 -0.33 -16.44
N ASP A 3 -0.43 0.84 -16.10
CA ASP A 3 0.43 1.00 -14.93
C ASP A 3 -0.44 1.08 -13.66
N TYR A 4 -0.77 -0.11 -13.15
CA TYR A 4 -1.55 -0.25 -11.92
C TYR A 4 -0.86 0.42 -10.72
N ASN A 5 0.48 0.51 -10.69
CA ASN A 5 1.22 1.16 -9.61
C ASN A 5 1.07 2.69 -9.66
N ALA A 6 1.09 3.31 -10.84
CA ALA A 6 0.86 4.75 -10.98
C ALA A 6 -0.56 5.14 -10.53
N LYS A 7 -1.56 4.32 -10.87
CA LYS A 7 -2.96 4.52 -10.45
C LYS A 7 -3.12 4.32 -8.94
N ASP A 8 -2.45 3.32 -8.36
CA ASP A 8 -2.53 3.01 -6.93
C ASP A 8 -1.77 4.04 -6.06
N ASN A 9 -0.64 4.58 -6.55
CA ASN A 9 0.07 5.68 -5.89
C ASN A 9 -0.76 6.97 -5.87
N SER A 10 -1.46 7.27 -6.96
CA SER A 10 -2.41 8.39 -7.01
C SER A 10 -3.55 8.21 -6.01
N LEU A 11 -4.15 7.02 -5.96
CA LEU A 11 -5.21 6.69 -5.00
C LEU A 11 -4.73 6.83 -3.56
N THR A 12 -3.53 6.37 -3.27
CA THR A 12 -2.92 6.45 -1.93
C THR A 12 -2.69 7.88 -1.50
N LYS A 13 -2.10 8.68 -2.39
CA LYS A 13 -1.88 10.10 -2.13
C LYS A 13 -3.21 10.83 -1.90
N ASN A 14 -4.23 10.51 -2.69
CA ASN A 14 -5.57 11.08 -2.54
C ASN A 14 -6.22 10.67 -1.20
N SER A 15 -6.11 9.39 -0.81
CA SER A 15 -6.60 8.89 0.47
C SER A 15 -5.92 9.55 1.67
N LEU A 16 -4.60 9.71 1.64
CA LEU A 16 -3.85 10.43 2.67
C LEU A 16 -4.28 11.91 2.75
N THR A 17 -4.43 12.56 1.60
CA THR A 17 -4.90 13.97 1.55
C THR A 17 -6.31 14.12 2.13
N LEU A 18 -7.20 13.16 1.89
CA LEU A 18 -8.55 13.15 2.46
C LEU A 18 -8.51 12.97 3.99
N LEU A 19 -7.68 12.04 4.49
CA LEU A 19 -7.51 11.84 5.93
C LEU A 19 -6.97 13.08 6.62
N ASP A 20 -5.98 13.77 6.04
CA ASP A 20 -5.43 15.01 6.61
C ASP A 20 -6.49 16.12 6.71
N ARG A 21 -7.36 16.24 5.71
CA ARG A 21 -8.49 17.18 5.73
C ARG A 21 -9.49 16.82 6.83
N GLN A 22 -9.88 15.55 6.91
CA GLN A 22 -10.78 15.08 7.96
C GLN A 22 -10.20 15.31 9.36
N GLN A 23 -8.90 15.08 9.54
CA GLN A 23 -8.23 15.32 10.81
C GLN A 23 -8.29 16.79 11.22
N SER A 24 -8.03 17.68 10.27
CA SER A 24 -8.09 19.14 10.47
C SER A 24 -9.50 19.60 10.83
N ASP A 25 -10.52 19.06 10.15
CA ASP A 25 -11.92 19.37 10.43
C ASP A 25 -12.36 18.87 11.81
N LEU A 26 -11.95 17.65 12.20
CA LEU A 26 -12.20 17.09 13.53
C LEU A 26 -11.54 17.91 14.64
N GLU A 27 -10.31 18.40 14.43
CA GLU A 27 -9.63 19.30 15.38
C GLU A 27 -10.39 20.61 15.57
N ARG A 28 -10.90 21.19 14.48
CA ARG A 28 -11.70 22.43 14.53
C ARG A 28 -12.99 22.20 15.32
N LEU A 29 -13.75 21.17 14.96
CA LEU A 29 -15.01 20.82 15.62
C LEU A 29 -14.82 20.57 17.11
N LYS A 30 -13.69 19.94 17.49
CA LYS A 30 -13.34 19.66 18.88
C LYS A 30 -13.08 20.93 19.68
N LYS A 31 -12.41 21.93 19.09
CA LYS A 31 -12.21 23.26 19.71
C LYS A 31 -13.54 24.01 19.86
N ASP A 32 -14.38 23.97 18.84
CA ASP A 32 -15.68 24.69 18.81
C ASP A 32 -16.75 24.08 19.74
N ARG A 33 -16.53 22.85 20.21
CA ARG A 33 -17.49 22.08 21.03
C ARG A 33 -16.87 21.51 22.30
N ILE A 34 -15.82 22.15 22.83
CA ILE A 34 -15.07 21.67 23.98
C ILE A 34 -15.91 21.49 25.26
N THR A 35 -17.04 22.20 25.35
CA THR A 35 -17.99 22.12 26.47
C THR A 35 -18.96 20.94 26.38
N ASP A 36 -19.11 20.32 25.20
CA ASP A 36 -19.89 19.09 25.03
C ASP A 36 -18.98 17.88 25.18
N HIS A 37 -18.94 17.32 26.39
CA HIS A 37 -18.07 16.20 26.73
C HIS A 37 -18.34 14.92 25.91
N SER A 38 -19.59 14.67 25.53
CA SER A 38 -19.95 13.47 24.75
C SER A 38 -19.45 13.60 23.32
N LEU A 39 -19.69 14.75 22.72
CA LEU A 39 -19.22 15.07 21.38
C LEU A 39 -17.69 15.13 21.32
N TYR A 40 -17.05 15.77 22.30
CA TYR A 40 -15.58 15.83 22.40
C TYR A 40 -14.94 14.44 22.45
N ARG A 41 -15.50 13.52 23.25
CA ARG A 41 -15.01 12.13 23.34
C ARG A 41 -15.17 11.40 22.01
N THR A 42 -16.30 11.60 21.34
CA THR A 42 -16.59 11.01 20.03
C THR A 42 -15.62 11.52 18.96
N LEU A 43 -15.38 12.84 18.91
CA LEU A 43 -14.41 13.44 17.99
C LEU A 43 -12.99 12.93 18.25
N THR A 44 -12.59 12.81 19.51
CA THR A 44 -11.27 12.26 19.89
C THR A 44 -11.12 10.81 19.45
N HIS A 45 -12.19 10.01 19.55
CA HIS A 45 -12.18 8.63 19.03
C HIS A 45 -11.97 8.59 17.51
N TYR A 46 -12.71 9.41 16.74
CA TYR A 46 -12.56 9.46 15.29
C TYR A 46 -11.16 9.93 14.84
N GLN A 47 -10.54 10.86 15.58
CA GLN A 47 -9.16 11.26 15.32
C GLN A 47 -8.17 10.08 15.47
N ALA A 48 -8.38 9.21 16.46
CA ALA A 48 -7.55 8.03 16.67
C ALA A 48 -7.76 6.97 15.58
N GLU A 49 -9.00 6.77 15.12
CA GLU A 49 -9.29 5.85 14.02
C GLU A 49 -8.70 6.33 12.68
N ASN A 50 -8.76 7.64 12.40
CA ASN A 50 -8.12 8.21 11.21
C ASN A 50 -6.61 8.02 11.20
N GLU A 51 -5.95 8.16 12.36
CA GLU A 51 -4.52 7.93 12.46
C GLU A 51 -4.16 6.44 12.22
N LYS A 52 -4.97 5.50 12.74
CA LYS A 52 -4.80 4.07 12.44
C LYS A 52 -4.92 3.79 10.94
N LEU A 53 -5.90 4.39 10.26
CA LEU A 53 -6.05 4.24 8.81
C LEU A 53 -4.85 4.80 8.06
N ARG A 54 -4.32 5.95 8.47
CA ARG A 54 -3.12 6.57 7.88
C ARG A 54 -1.90 5.65 8.04
N ILE A 55 -1.70 5.06 9.21
CA ILE A 55 -0.63 4.09 9.46
C ILE A 55 -0.80 2.89 8.53
N LEU A 56 -2.00 2.28 8.47
CA LEU A 56 -2.28 1.14 7.61
C LEU A 56 -2.03 1.44 6.11
N ILE A 57 -2.37 2.64 5.64
CA ILE A 57 -2.13 3.05 4.25
C ILE A 57 -0.62 3.17 3.97
N ASN A 58 0.16 3.71 4.91
CA ASN A 58 1.60 3.88 4.77
C ASN A 58 2.38 2.57 4.94
N GLU A 59 1.91 1.70 5.84
CA GLU A 59 2.54 0.41 6.15
C GLU A 59 2.08 -0.72 5.23
N ASN A 60 1.05 -0.50 4.40
CA ASN A 60 0.58 -1.51 3.46
C ASN A 60 1.76 -1.91 2.55
N PRO A 61 2.29 -3.14 2.68
CA PRO A 61 3.42 -3.58 1.88
C PRO A 61 2.93 -3.70 0.44
N ARG A 62 3.10 -2.62 -0.33
CA ARG A 62 2.80 -2.65 -1.74
C ARG A 62 3.77 -3.61 -2.39
N PHE A 63 3.22 -4.67 -2.92
CA PHE A 63 3.96 -5.60 -3.73
C PHE A 63 4.35 -4.90 -5.02
N GLU A 64 5.63 -4.56 -5.18
CA GLU A 64 6.14 -3.84 -6.35
C GLU A 64 6.22 -4.76 -7.57
N TRP A 65 5.05 -5.13 -8.11
CA TRP A 65 4.94 -6.01 -9.27
C TRP A 65 5.76 -5.55 -10.47
N ILE A 66 5.92 -4.23 -10.64
CA ILE A 66 6.77 -3.64 -11.68
C ILE A 66 8.25 -3.97 -11.48
N GLN A 67 8.77 -3.97 -10.25
CA GLN A 67 10.15 -4.36 -10.01
C GLN A 67 10.37 -5.84 -10.35
N VAL A 68 9.42 -6.69 -9.96
CA VAL A 68 9.43 -8.13 -10.29
C VAL A 68 9.37 -8.35 -11.80
N GLN A 69 8.53 -7.61 -12.50
CA GLN A 69 8.40 -7.68 -13.96
C GLN A 69 9.69 -7.21 -14.65
N ASN A 70 10.21 -6.04 -14.30
CA ASN A 70 11.44 -5.49 -14.88
C ASN A 70 12.63 -6.44 -14.68
N GLU A 71 12.74 -7.06 -13.50
CA GLU A 71 13.79 -8.04 -13.23
C GLU A 71 13.60 -9.34 -14.02
N THR A 72 12.35 -9.80 -14.17
CA THR A 72 12.01 -10.95 -15.03
C THR A 72 12.38 -10.68 -16.48
N ASP A 73 12.04 -9.50 -17.01
CA ASP A 73 12.34 -9.09 -18.38
C ASP A 73 13.86 -8.95 -18.61
N ARG A 74 14.59 -8.44 -17.62
CA ARG A 74 16.06 -8.39 -17.63
C ARG A 74 16.67 -9.79 -17.69
N LEU A 75 16.20 -10.71 -16.86
CA LEU A 75 16.68 -12.09 -16.82
C LEU A 75 16.38 -12.82 -18.14
N PHE A 76 15.18 -12.65 -18.70
CA PHE A 76 14.82 -13.24 -19.98
C PHE A 76 15.60 -12.64 -21.16
N SER A 77 15.92 -11.35 -21.11
CA SER A 77 16.77 -10.70 -22.11
C SER A 77 18.20 -11.26 -22.10
N ASN A 78 18.71 -11.65 -20.93
CA ASN A 78 20.02 -12.27 -20.76
C ASN A 78 20.02 -13.76 -21.14
N ASP A 79 18.96 -14.50 -20.82
CA ASP A 79 18.78 -15.91 -21.18
C ASP A 79 17.39 -16.17 -21.78
N LYS A 80 17.35 -16.23 -23.12
CA LYS A 80 16.11 -16.50 -23.87
C LYS A 80 15.60 -17.94 -23.74
N ASN A 81 16.38 -18.84 -23.13
CA ASN A 81 15.98 -20.22 -22.84
C ASN A 81 15.39 -20.36 -21.43
N MET A 82 15.31 -19.28 -20.65
CA MET A 82 14.71 -19.30 -19.32
C MET A 82 13.25 -19.73 -19.40
N GLY A 83 12.94 -20.90 -18.84
CA GLY A 83 11.60 -21.52 -18.89
C GLY A 83 10.69 -21.21 -17.71
N SER A 84 11.24 -20.66 -16.61
CA SER A 84 10.48 -20.32 -15.42
C SER A 84 11.17 -19.24 -14.59
N VAL A 85 10.39 -18.56 -13.76
CA VAL A 85 10.86 -17.63 -12.73
C VAL A 85 10.32 -18.09 -11.38
N ASN A 86 11.20 -18.11 -10.38
CA ASN A 86 10.84 -18.36 -8.99
C ASN A 86 10.96 -17.07 -8.20
N ILE A 87 9.83 -16.53 -7.75
CA ILE A 87 9.79 -15.37 -6.88
C ILE A 87 9.82 -15.88 -5.44
N ARG A 88 10.88 -15.54 -4.71
CA ARG A 88 10.99 -15.81 -3.27
C ARG A 88 10.50 -14.59 -2.49
N LEU A 89 9.51 -14.82 -1.63
CA LEU A 89 8.93 -13.79 -0.79
C LEU A 89 9.29 -14.03 0.66
N THR A 90 9.92 -13.03 1.26
CA THR A 90 10.27 -13.01 2.67
C THR A 90 9.34 -12.05 3.39
N TRP A 91 8.41 -12.59 4.18
CA TRP A 91 7.33 -11.82 4.77
C TRP A 91 7.65 -11.25 6.15
N ASN A 92 8.74 -11.69 6.79
CA ASN A 92 9.21 -11.17 8.08
C ASN A 92 10.73 -11.36 8.23
N ALA A 93 11.34 -10.60 9.15
CA ALA A 93 12.77 -10.71 9.50
C ALA A 93 13.15 -12.11 10.02
N ASN A 94 12.16 -12.89 10.48
CA ASN A 94 12.34 -14.25 10.99
C ASN A 94 12.42 -15.31 9.87
N GLY A 95 12.39 -14.91 8.60
CA GLY A 95 12.69 -15.80 7.47
C GLY A 95 11.54 -16.72 7.07
N SER A 96 10.27 -16.34 7.31
CA SER A 96 9.13 -17.07 6.73
C SER A 96 9.12 -16.89 5.21
N LEU A 97 9.27 -18.00 4.47
CA LEU A 97 9.43 -18.01 3.01
C LEU A 97 8.16 -18.50 2.31
N GLY A 98 7.67 -17.69 1.37
CA GLY A 98 6.72 -18.10 0.34
C GLY A 98 7.41 -18.19 -1.02
N TYR A 99 6.93 -19.09 -1.89
CA TYR A 99 7.43 -19.22 -3.25
C TYR A 99 6.27 -19.11 -4.23
N ILE A 100 6.45 -18.30 -5.28
CA ILE A 100 5.59 -18.27 -6.45
C ILE A 100 6.43 -18.71 -7.64
N THR A 101 6.06 -19.83 -8.25
CA THR A 101 6.69 -20.34 -9.46
C THR A 101 5.82 -20.02 -10.67
N GLY A 102 6.32 -19.18 -11.57
CA GLY A 102 5.70 -18.90 -12.87
C GLY A 102 6.43 -19.66 -13.97
N LYS A 103 5.70 -20.33 -14.87
CA LYS A 103 6.26 -20.82 -16.13
C LYS A 103 6.20 -19.71 -17.16
N LEU A 104 7.31 -19.48 -17.86
CA LEU A 104 7.34 -18.54 -18.98
C LEU A 104 6.81 -19.26 -20.21
N VAL A 105 5.70 -18.78 -20.75
CA VAL A 105 5.13 -19.28 -22.00
C VAL A 105 5.49 -18.28 -23.08
N LYS A 106 6.16 -18.73 -24.16
CA LYS A 106 6.35 -17.90 -25.34
C LYS A 106 4.98 -17.60 -25.95
N THR A 107 4.54 -16.36 -25.87
CA THR A 107 3.45 -15.86 -26.73
C THR A 107 4.02 -15.63 -28.11
N SER A 108 3.71 -16.54 -29.02
CA SER A 108 3.96 -16.46 -30.46
C SER A 108 3.11 -15.38 -31.13
#